data_AF-A0A3D3RIN9-F1
#
_entry.id   AF-A0A3D3RIN9-F1
#
_cell.length_a   1.000
_cell.length_b   1.000
_cell.length_c   1.000
_cell.angle_alpha   90.00
_cell.angle_beta   90.00
_cell.angle_gamma   90.00
#
_symmetry.space_group_name_H-M   'P 1'
#
loop_
_entity.id
_entity.type
_entity.pdbx_description
1 polymer ?
#
loop_
_entity_poly.entity_id
_entity_poly.type
_entity_poly.pdbx_seq_one_letter_code
_entity_poly.pdbx_strand_id
1 'polypeptide(L)'
;MKAEFEKISEELRNRFHITDKSEFEIETIKATTLLTKNRLDLGAKLYYISCYMEGKGIALAEELYRKHISAMQYEVQGEEQSEEQLNESLKNFQDMIESFKADEEVEQFVITGSQREILDGSHLTACSIYFDKEIETIRFEEIEGETFDFDFFLKNGLEQGYLELIAGAFAYYRKDCVGRYSLGESNRYRRMSDLQKAIEEAGCNMVYGKKVERDGEKGWYYIFYSDRRKKLEEDICKAHFADIKEALQLEQKEEKQKVTVTEEEEVQCKRARNNRCRQTKYWMVMREMLHLPVKKNKSGYGCARPRNRQKEK
;
A
#
# COMPACT_ATOMS: atom_id res chain seq x y z
N MET A 1 -25.01 13.15 -28.21
CA MET A 1 -24.48 12.29 -27.13
C MET A 1 -22.97 12.43 -27.14
N LYS A 2 -22.31 12.67 -26.01
CA LYS A 2 -20.83 12.71 -25.94
C LYS A 2 -20.31 11.31 -26.33
N ALA A 3 -19.34 11.20 -27.24
CA ALA A 3 -18.89 9.91 -27.78
C ALA A 3 -18.35 8.96 -26.70
N GLU A 4 -17.89 9.54 -25.59
CA GLU A 4 -17.35 8.90 -24.41
C GLU A 4 -18.42 8.25 -23.53
N PHE A 5 -19.67 8.74 -23.59
CA PHE A 5 -20.80 8.12 -22.90
C PHE A 5 -21.10 6.72 -23.42
N GLU A 6 -20.92 6.49 -24.73
CA GLU A 6 -21.12 5.18 -25.36
C GLU A 6 -20.01 4.18 -24.99
N LYS A 7 -18.90 4.64 -24.41
CA LYS A 7 -17.84 3.77 -23.90
C LYS A 7 -18.15 3.21 -22.51
N ILE A 8 -19.21 3.70 -21.84
CA ILE A 8 -19.62 3.25 -20.51
C ILE A 8 -20.53 2.02 -20.66
N SER A 9 -20.19 0.94 -19.96
CA SER A 9 -20.96 -0.30 -20.02
C SER A 9 -22.41 -0.10 -19.58
N GLU A 10 -23.33 -0.86 -20.18
CA GLU A 10 -24.76 -0.81 -19.81
C GLU A 10 -24.99 -1.19 -18.34
N GLU A 11 -24.23 -2.17 -17.83
CA GLU A 11 -24.27 -2.57 -16.42
C GLU A 11 -23.94 -1.39 -15.50
N LEU A 12 -22.85 -0.66 -15.79
CA LEU A 12 -22.45 0.47 -14.97
C LEU A 12 -23.46 1.62 -15.06
N ARG A 13 -24.00 1.87 -16.26
CA ARG A 13 -25.03 2.90 -16.48
C ARG A 13 -26.29 2.60 -15.66
N ASN A 14 -26.74 1.35 -15.66
CA ASN A 14 -27.91 0.93 -14.90
C ASN A 14 -27.65 0.99 -13.39
N ARG A 15 -26.47 0.53 -12.95
CA ARG A 15 -26.09 0.45 -11.54
C ARG A 15 -26.01 1.82 -10.86
N PHE A 16 -25.44 2.81 -11.54
CA PHE A 16 -25.25 4.16 -10.99
C PHE A 16 -26.20 5.21 -11.58
N HIS A 17 -27.22 4.77 -12.32
CA HIS A 17 -28.21 5.65 -12.97
C HIS A 17 -27.58 6.74 -13.86
N ILE A 18 -26.50 6.39 -14.57
CA ILE A 18 -25.78 7.30 -15.48
C ILE A 18 -26.59 7.42 -16.78
N THR A 19 -26.93 8.66 -17.14
CA THR A 19 -27.72 8.99 -18.34
C THR A 19 -26.93 9.88 -19.29
N ASP A 20 -27.45 10.08 -20.50
CA ASP A 20 -26.84 10.98 -21.50
C ASP A 20 -26.80 12.46 -21.05
N LYS A 21 -27.51 12.78 -19.96
CA LYS A 21 -27.54 14.09 -19.28
C LYS A 21 -26.60 14.17 -18.08
N SER A 22 -26.00 13.07 -17.66
CA SER A 22 -25.07 13.06 -16.53
C SER A 22 -23.80 13.85 -16.90
N GLU A 23 -23.43 14.81 -16.06
CA GLU A 23 -22.20 15.55 -16.25
C GLU A 23 -21.00 14.75 -15.75
N PHE A 24 -19.90 14.86 -16.49
CA PHE A 24 -18.64 14.20 -16.18
C PHE A 24 -17.46 15.01 -16.68
N GLU A 25 -16.32 14.80 -16.02
CA GLU A 25 -15.03 15.36 -16.41
C GLU A 25 -14.12 14.25 -16.94
N ILE A 26 -13.32 14.56 -17.97
CA ILE A 26 -12.24 13.69 -18.42
C ILE A 26 -10.93 14.27 -17.92
N GLU A 27 -10.13 13.45 -17.23
CA GLU A 27 -8.82 13.85 -16.74
C GLU A 27 -7.79 12.74 -16.94
N THR A 28 -6.55 13.14 -17.22
CA THR A 28 -5.38 12.24 -17.22
C THR A 28 -4.69 12.34 -15.87
N ILE A 29 -4.56 11.23 -15.16
CA ILE A 29 -3.94 11.18 -13.83
C ILE A 29 -2.93 10.04 -13.73
N LYS A 30 -2.02 10.14 -12.74
CA LYS A 30 -1.15 9.02 -12.38
C LYS A 30 -1.99 7.90 -11.76
N ALA A 31 -1.93 6.69 -12.30
CA ALA A 31 -2.73 5.57 -11.80
C ALA A 31 -2.53 5.30 -10.30
N THR A 32 -1.33 5.56 -9.76
CA THR A 32 -1.04 5.43 -8.32
C THR A 32 -1.89 6.31 -7.41
N THR A 33 -2.51 7.38 -7.92
CA THR A 33 -3.41 8.22 -7.11
C THR A 33 -4.74 7.52 -6.82
N LEU A 34 -5.11 6.51 -7.61
CA LEU A 34 -6.32 5.71 -7.39
C LEU A 34 -6.11 4.54 -6.40
N LEU A 35 -4.87 4.30 -5.95
CA LEU A 35 -4.53 3.24 -5.00
C LEU A 35 -4.86 3.64 -3.56
N THR A 36 -6.11 3.93 -3.22
CA THR A 36 -6.55 4.46 -1.91
C THR A 36 -6.83 3.38 -0.86
N LYS A 37 -6.94 3.75 0.43
CA LYS A 37 -7.28 2.80 1.51
C LYS A 37 -8.60 2.06 1.26
N ASN A 38 -9.50 2.67 0.48
CA ASN A 38 -10.80 2.11 0.10
C ASN A 38 -10.69 1.12 -1.07
N ARG A 39 -9.49 0.86 -1.60
CA ARG A 39 -9.26 0.11 -2.85
C ARG A 39 -8.20 -0.95 -2.65
N LEU A 40 -8.37 -1.72 -1.58
CA LEU A 40 -7.48 -2.82 -1.23
C LEU A 40 -7.53 -3.94 -2.28
N ASP A 41 -8.61 -4.02 -3.07
CA ASP A 41 -8.72 -4.91 -4.24
C ASP A 41 -7.61 -4.68 -5.27
N LEU A 42 -7.15 -3.43 -5.44
CA LEU A 42 -6.00 -3.13 -6.29
C LEU A 42 -4.72 -3.78 -5.75
N GLY A 43 -4.58 -3.90 -4.43
CA GLY A 43 -3.46 -4.62 -3.81
C GLY A 43 -3.43 -6.10 -4.20
N ALA A 44 -4.59 -6.76 -4.27
CA ALA A 44 -4.71 -8.16 -4.71
C ALA A 44 -4.31 -8.31 -6.18
N LYS A 45 -4.81 -7.42 -7.03
CA LYS A 45 -4.47 -7.36 -8.46
C LYS A 45 -2.98 -7.07 -8.67
N LEU A 46 -2.39 -6.15 -7.91
CA LEU A 46 -0.97 -5.82 -7.98
C LEU A 46 -0.07 -6.96 -7.50
N TYR A 47 -0.48 -7.69 -6.46
CA TYR A 47 0.19 -8.92 -6.04
C TYR A 47 0.19 -9.94 -7.16
N TYR A 48 -0.97 -10.14 -7.79
CA TYR A 48 -1.12 -11.05 -8.93
C TYR A 48 -0.18 -10.69 -10.09
N ILE A 49 -0.22 -9.43 -10.56
CA ILE A 49 0.63 -8.97 -11.67
C ILE A 49 2.11 -9.21 -11.33
N SER A 50 2.53 -8.92 -10.09
CA SER A 50 3.92 -9.14 -9.65
C SER A 50 4.33 -10.61 -9.77
N CYS A 51 3.54 -11.52 -9.22
CA CYS A 51 3.81 -12.96 -9.28
C CYS A 51 3.80 -13.51 -10.71
N TYR A 52 2.85 -13.05 -11.53
CA TYR A 52 2.72 -13.41 -12.93
C TYR A 52 3.95 -12.99 -13.74
N MET A 53 4.35 -11.72 -13.63
CA MET A 53 5.49 -11.17 -14.35
C MET A 53 6.83 -11.77 -13.92
N GLU A 54 6.94 -12.22 -12.67
CA GLU A 54 8.16 -12.88 -12.16
C GLU A 54 8.18 -14.40 -12.36
N GLY A 55 7.05 -15.01 -12.71
CA GLY A 55 6.91 -16.47 -12.74
C GLY A 55 7.12 -17.13 -11.37
N LYS A 56 6.82 -16.42 -10.28
CA LYS A 56 7.04 -16.89 -8.89
C LYS A 56 5.78 -16.74 -8.06
N GLY A 57 5.47 -17.75 -7.26
CA GLY A 57 4.31 -17.73 -6.36
C GLY A 57 2.96 -17.68 -7.10
N ILE A 58 2.92 -18.05 -8.39
CA ILE A 58 1.72 -17.89 -9.23
C ILE A 58 0.51 -18.66 -8.70
N ALA A 59 0.69 -19.88 -8.20
CA ALA A 59 -0.41 -20.67 -7.64
C ALA A 59 -1.08 -19.97 -6.45
N LEU A 60 -0.27 -19.40 -5.54
CA LEU A 60 -0.77 -18.62 -4.40
C LEU A 60 -1.45 -17.33 -4.88
N ALA A 61 -0.89 -16.68 -5.90
CA ALA A 61 -1.45 -15.46 -6.47
C ALA A 61 -2.79 -15.71 -7.18
N GLU A 62 -2.93 -16.80 -7.91
CA GLU A 62 -4.19 -17.22 -8.53
C GLU A 62 -5.26 -17.55 -7.48
N GLU A 63 -4.89 -18.29 -6.43
CA GLU A 63 -5.81 -18.57 -5.33
C GLU A 63 -6.29 -17.29 -4.65
N LEU A 64 -5.35 -16.39 -4.29
CA LEU A 64 -5.66 -15.09 -3.69
C LEU A 64 -6.55 -14.26 -4.63
N TYR A 65 -6.22 -14.23 -5.93
CA TYR A 65 -7.01 -13.53 -6.93
C TYR A 65 -8.45 -14.07 -6.98
N ARG A 66 -8.64 -15.39 -7.02
CA ARG A 66 -10.00 -15.95 -7.04
C ARG A 66 -10.76 -15.61 -5.76
N LYS A 67 -10.13 -15.77 -4.60
CA LYS A 67 -10.75 -15.44 -3.30
C LYS A 67 -11.13 -13.97 -3.17
N HIS A 68 -10.32 -13.03 -3.68
CA HIS A 68 -10.69 -11.60 -3.63
C HIS A 68 -11.86 -11.27 -4.57
N ILE A 69 -11.95 -11.89 -5.76
CA ILE A 69 -13.09 -11.70 -6.67
C ILE A 69 -14.36 -12.26 -6.03
N SER A 70 -14.30 -13.48 -5.47
CA SER A 70 -15.44 -14.09 -4.77
C SER A 70 -15.91 -13.21 -3.60
N ALA A 71 -14.99 -12.66 -2.80
CA ALA A 71 -15.34 -11.76 -1.70
C ALA A 71 -16.01 -10.46 -2.16
N MET A 72 -15.61 -9.91 -3.32
CA MET A 72 -16.26 -8.71 -3.88
C MET A 72 -17.67 -9.00 -4.40
N GLN A 73 -17.84 -10.11 -5.11
CA GLN A 73 -19.11 -10.38 -5.80
C GLN A 73 -20.19 -10.94 -4.88
N TYR A 74 -19.82 -11.66 -3.82
CA TYR A 74 -20.80 -12.09 -2.82
C TYR A 74 -21.57 -10.90 -2.22
N GLU A 75 -20.90 -9.76 -2.00
CA GLU A 75 -21.56 -8.55 -1.49
C GLU A 75 -22.34 -7.79 -2.59
N VAL A 76 -21.83 -7.75 -3.82
CA VAL A 76 -22.46 -7.01 -4.92
C VAL A 76 -23.68 -7.73 -5.51
N GLN A 77 -23.61 -9.06 -5.64
CA GLN A 77 -24.61 -9.86 -6.35
C GLN A 77 -25.35 -10.86 -5.46
N GLY A 78 -24.83 -11.16 -4.26
CA GLY A 78 -25.43 -12.14 -3.36
C GLY A 78 -25.24 -13.61 -3.79
N GLU A 79 -24.41 -13.86 -4.80
CA GLU A 79 -24.18 -15.17 -5.39
C GLU A 79 -22.67 -15.49 -5.47
N GLU A 80 -22.32 -16.78 -5.31
CA GLU A 80 -20.96 -17.25 -5.54
C GLU A 80 -20.70 -17.40 -7.05
N GLN A 81 -19.54 -16.94 -7.51
CA GLN A 81 -19.11 -17.19 -8.89
C GLN A 81 -18.86 -18.67 -9.13
N SER A 82 -19.24 -19.14 -10.32
CA SER A 82 -18.80 -20.44 -10.80
C SER A 82 -17.29 -20.44 -11.07
N GLU A 83 -16.69 -21.64 -11.06
CA GLU A 83 -15.27 -21.79 -11.37
C GLU A 83 -14.94 -21.29 -12.78
N GLU A 84 -15.86 -21.47 -13.74
CA GLU A 84 -15.75 -20.97 -15.10
C GLU A 84 -15.68 -19.44 -15.15
N GLN A 85 -16.54 -18.73 -14.40
CA GLN A 85 -16.55 -17.26 -14.35
C GLN A 85 -15.26 -16.71 -13.72
N LEU A 86 -14.76 -17.36 -12.67
CA LEU A 86 -13.48 -17.01 -12.06
C LEU A 86 -12.30 -17.25 -13.03
N ASN A 87 -12.34 -18.34 -13.80
CA ASN A 87 -11.36 -18.65 -14.83
C ASN A 87 -11.37 -17.61 -15.95
N GLU A 88 -12.55 -17.22 -16.42
CA GLU A 88 -12.71 -16.17 -17.42
C GLU A 88 -12.20 -14.82 -16.90
N SER A 89 -12.57 -14.44 -15.68
CA SER A 89 -12.08 -13.21 -15.03
C SER A 89 -10.56 -13.20 -14.88
N LEU A 90 -9.94 -14.34 -14.56
CA LEU A 90 -8.49 -14.46 -14.48
C LEU A 90 -7.85 -14.35 -15.86
N LYS A 91 -8.38 -15.05 -16.86
CA LYS A 91 -7.89 -15.01 -18.24
C LYS A 91 -7.95 -13.60 -18.82
N ASN A 92 -9.08 -12.91 -18.67
CA ASN A 92 -9.24 -11.52 -19.13
C ASN A 92 -8.22 -10.58 -18.48
N PHE A 93 -7.91 -10.81 -17.20
CA PHE A 93 -6.89 -10.03 -16.52
C PHE A 93 -5.47 -10.34 -17.03
N GLN A 94 -5.14 -11.62 -17.28
CA GLN A 94 -3.87 -12.02 -17.89
C GLN A 94 -3.68 -11.42 -19.29
N ASP A 95 -4.72 -11.48 -20.13
CA ASP A 95 -4.70 -10.90 -21.48
C ASP A 95 -4.40 -9.39 -21.40
N MET A 96 -5.02 -8.67 -20.45
CA MET A 96 -4.73 -7.26 -20.21
C MET A 96 -3.29 -7.01 -19.76
N ILE A 97 -2.73 -7.86 -18.89
CA ILE A 97 -1.32 -7.75 -18.46
C ILE A 97 -0.38 -7.91 -19.66
N GLU A 98 -0.65 -8.87 -20.54
CA GLU A 98 0.18 -9.10 -21.73
C GLU A 98 0.07 -7.95 -22.74
N SER A 99 -1.11 -7.36 -22.97
CA SER A 99 -1.23 -6.15 -23.79
C SER A 99 -0.43 -4.98 -23.22
N PHE A 100 -0.49 -4.75 -21.90
CA PHE A 100 0.31 -3.71 -21.24
C PHE A 100 1.82 -3.94 -21.37
N LYS A 101 2.24 -5.20 -21.27
CA LYS A 101 3.64 -5.63 -21.42
C LYS A 101 4.14 -5.48 -22.86
N ALA A 102 3.28 -5.70 -23.84
CA ALA A 102 3.56 -5.47 -25.26
C ALA A 102 3.55 -3.98 -25.65
N ASP A 103 3.22 -3.09 -24.71
CA ASP A 103 3.04 -1.65 -24.91
C ASP A 103 1.98 -1.33 -25.98
N GLU A 104 0.97 -2.19 -26.09
CA GLU A 104 -0.19 -1.93 -26.93
C GLU A 104 -0.97 -0.73 -26.37
N GLU A 105 -1.44 0.14 -27.27
CA GLU A 105 -2.36 1.22 -26.88
C GLU A 105 -3.67 0.59 -26.41
N VAL A 106 -3.95 0.78 -25.12
CA VAL A 106 -5.23 0.38 -24.52
C VAL A 106 -6.09 1.65 -24.44
N GLU A 107 -6.90 1.89 -25.47
CA GLU A 107 -7.89 2.98 -25.46
C GLU A 107 -9.04 2.65 -24.50
N GLN A 108 -8.81 2.77 -23.20
CA GLN A 108 -9.80 2.54 -22.17
C GLN A 108 -9.75 3.64 -21.10
N PHE A 109 -10.94 4.01 -20.61
CA PHE A 109 -11.11 4.92 -19.49
C PHE A 109 -11.32 4.16 -18.20
N VAL A 110 -10.81 4.68 -17.10
CA VAL A 110 -11.26 4.28 -15.76
C VAL A 110 -12.44 5.16 -15.37
N ILE A 111 -13.55 4.56 -14.97
CA ILE A 111 -14.73 5.31 -14.53
C ILE A 111 -14.62 5.53 -13.03
N THR A 112 -14.77 6.79 -12.60
CA THR A 112 -14.57 7.17 -11.20
C THR A 112 -15.70 8.04 -10.65
N GLY A 113 -15.90 7.93 -9.34
CA GLY A 113 -16.83 8.78 -8.58
C GLY A 113 -16.20 10.09 -8.13
N SER A 114 -16.93 10.81 -7.29
CA SER A 114 -16.64 12.19 -6.88
C SER A 114 -15.28 12.35 -6.17
N GLN A 115 -14.83 11.36 -5.40
CA GLN A 115 -13.53 11.35 -4.73
C GLN A 115 -12.52 10.42 -5.42
N ARG A 116 -12.74 10.14 -6.71
CA ARG A 116 -11.94 9.22 -7.53
C ARG A 116 -11.96 7.77 -7.05
N GLU A 117 -13.03 7.37 -6.37
CA GLU A 117 -13.34 5.96 -6.16
C GLU A 117 -13.58 5.31 -7.52
N ILE A 118 -13.03 4.11 -7.74
CA ILE A 118 -13.19 3.46 -9.04
C ILE A 118 -14.54 2.76 -9.07
N LEU A 119 -15.35 3.13 -10.05
CA LEU A 119 -16.63 2.52 -10.37
C LEU A 119 -16.43 1.39 -11.39
N ASP A 120 -15.48 1.58 -12.33
CA ASP A 120 -15.09 0.58 -13.33
C ASP A 120 -13.63 0.78 -13.78
N GLY A 121 -12.95 -0.30 -14.18
CA GLY A 121 -11.56 -0.25 -14.64
C GLY A 121 -10.52 -0.58 -13.57
N SER A 122 -10.86 -1.42 -12.59
CA SER A 122 -9.92 -1.83 -11.52
C SER A 122 -8.72 -2.63 -12.04
N HIS A 123 -8.91 -3.51 -13.04
CA HIS A 123 -7.81 -4.22 -13.72
C HIS A 123 -6.91 -3.27 -14.49
N LEU A 124 -7.49 -2.36 -15.28
CA LEU A 124 -6.79 -1.33 -16.04
C LEU A 124 -5.92 -0.47 -15.13
N THR A 125 -6.48 -0.09 -13.98
CA THR A 125 -5.78 0.68 -12.96
C THR A 125 -4.60 -0.08 -12.38
N ALA A 126 -4.79 -1.36 -12.01
CA ALA A 126 -3.71 -2.18 -11.44
C ALA A 126 -2.55 -2.38 -12.44
N CYS A 127 -2.87 -2.67 -13.71
CA CYS A 127 -1.87 -2.73 -14.78
C CYS A 127 -1.13 -1.39 -14.92
N SER A 128 -1.86 -0.28 -14.99
CA SER A 128 -1.28 1.05 -15.13
C SER A 128 -0.38 1.43 -13.96
N ILE A 129 -0.74 1.05 -12.72
CA ILE A 129 0.13 1.21 -11.55
C ILE A 129 1.41 0.38 -11.69
N TYR A 130 1.30 -0.88 -12.09
CA TYR A 130 2.44 -1.79 -12.21
C TYR A 130 3.45 -1.30 -13.27
N PHE A 131 2.94 -0.88 -14.42
CA PHE A 131 3.75 -0.40 -15.56
C PHE A 131 4.09 1.10 -15.49
N ASP A 132 3.76 1.79 -14.39
CA ASP A 132 4.04 3.22 -14.17
C ASP A 132 3.46 4.13 -15.26
N LYS A 133 2.25 3.81 -15.75
CA LYS A 133 1.51 4.55 -16.78
C LYS A 133 0.49 5.52 -16.17
N GLU A 134 0.25 6.63 -16.87
CA GLU A 134 -0.90 7.50 -16.61
C GLU A 134 -2.15 6.91 -17.26
N ILE A 135 -3.32 7.28 -16.73
CA ILE A 135 -4.62 6.79 -17.18
C ILE A 135 -5.56 7.96 -17.41
N GLU A 136 -6.42 7.82 -18.41
CA GLU A 136 -7.57 8.70 -18.59
C GLU A 136 -8.74 8.19 -17.74
N THR A 137 -9.42 9.11 -17.07
CA THR A 137 -10.57 8.80 -16.24
C THR A 137 -11.77 9.63 -16.65
N ILE A 138 -12.95 9.01 -16.63
CA ILE A 138 -14.24 9.71 -16.67
C ILE A 138 -14.72 9.83 -15.22
N ARG A 139 -14.75 11.04 -14.68
CA ARG A 139 -15.15 11.34 -13.31
C ARG A 139 -16.56 11.89 -13.25
N PHE A 140 -17.42 11.26 -12.44
CA PHE A 140 -18.76 11.74 -12.15
C PHE A 140 -18.79 12.39 -10.76
N GLU A 141 -19.09 13.70 -10.70
CA GLU A 141 -19.06 14.45 -9.44
C GLU A 141 -20.21 14.11 -8.48
N GLU A 142 -21.30 13.57 -9.00
CA GLU A 142 -22.52 13.25 -8.22
C GLU A 142 -22.60 11.77 -7.81
N ILE A 143 -21.59 10.96 -8.15
CA ILE A 143 -21.59 9.52 -7.90
C ILE A 143 -20.54 9.19 -6.84
N GLU A 144 -20.97 8.56 -5.75
CA GLU A 144 -20.05 7.97 -4.77
C GLU A 144 -19.70 6.54 -5.19
N GLY A 145 -18.45 6.15 -5.00
CA GLY A 145 -18.01 4.80 -5.32
C GLY A 145 -17.96 3.85 -4.14
N GLU A 146 -17.64 2.61 -4.46
CA GLU A 146 -17.62 1.52 -3.49
C GLU A 146 -16.33 1.52 -2.65
N THR A 147 -16.46 1.01 -1.42
CA THR A 147 -15.33 0.86 -0.49
C THR A 147 -14.98 -0.61 -0.34
N PHE A 148 -13.83 -0.98 -0.89
CA PHE A 148 -13.19 -2.29 -0.78
C PHE A 148 -11.96 -2.19 0.13
N ASP A 149 -12.17 -1.83 1.40
CA ASP A 149 -11.12 -1.68 2.39
C ASP A 149 -10.80 -3.00 3.13
N PHE A 150 -9.93 -2.93 4.14
CA PHE A 150 -9.59 -4.09 4.96
C PHE A 150 -10.81 -4.71 5.66
N ASP A 151 -11.71 -3.87 6.20
CA ASP A 151 -12.88 -4.34 6.94
C ASP A 151 -13.89 -5.00 6.00
N PHE A 152 -14.06 -4.48 4.78
CA PHE A 152 -14.85 -5.10 3.71
C PHE A 152 -14.37 -6.54 3.47
N PHE A 153 -13.10 -6.74 3.14
CA PHE A 153 -12.60 -8.06 2.79
C PHE A 153 -12.59 -9.02 3.99
N LEU A 154 -12.30 -8.53 5.19
CA LEU A 154 -12.35 -9.35 6.40
C LEU A 154 -13.76 -9.84 6.71
N LYS A 155 -14.78 -8.99 6.55
CA LYS A 155 -16.19 -9.36 6.75
C LYS A 155 -16.69 -10.35 5.70
N ASN A 156 -16.17 -10.24 4.47
CA ASN A 156 -16.50 -11.14 3.36
C ASN A 156 -15.62 -12.40 3.30
N GLY A 157 -15.05 -12.81 4.44
CA GLY A 157 -14.42 -14.12 4.59
C GLY A 157 -13.02 -14.24 4.00
N LEU A 158 -12.38 -13.15 3.58
CA LEU A 158 -11.00 -13.20 3.11
C LEU A 158 -10.06 -13.42 4.31
N GLU A 159 -9.26 -14.49 4.23
CA GLU A 159 -8.37 -14.89 5.33
C GLU A 159 -7.33 -13.82 5.66
N GLN A 160 -6.99 -13.69 6.96
CA GLN A 160 -6.01 -12.72 7.44
C GLN A 160 -4.66 -12.81 6.71
N GLY A 161 -4.22 -14.02 6.36
CA GLY A 161 -3.00 -14.24 5.60
C GLY A 161 -3.03 -13.58 4.22
N TYR A 162 -4.18 -13.64 3.51
CA TYR A 162 -4.35 -12.96 2.23
C TYR A 162 -4.39 -11.45 2.38
N LEU A 163 -5.09 -10.96 3.41
CA LEU A 163 -5.11 -9.52 3.71
C LEU A 163 -3.70 -8.96 3.97
N GLU A 164 -2.82 -9.75 4.59
CA GLU A 164 -1.41 -9.38 4.79
C GLU A 164 -0.63 -9.28 3.49
N LEU A 165 -0.80 -10.25 2.58
CA LEU A 165 -0.16 -10.24 1.26
C LEU A 165 -0.64 -9.04 0.44
N ILE A 166 -1.95 -8.78 0.44
CA ILE A 166 -2.57 -7.66 -0.25
C ILE A 166 -2.09 -6.32 0.30
N ALA A 167 -2.09 -6.15 1.62
CA ALA A 167 -1.61 -4.92 2.26
C ALA A 167 -0.11 -4.71 2.04
N GLY A 168 0.67 -5.79 1.96
CA GLY A 168 2.08 -5.76 1.58
C GLY A 168 2.29 -5.27 0.14
N ALA A 169 1.54 -5.81 -0.82
CA ALA A 169 1.56 -5.36 -2.21
C ALA A 169 1.11 -3.90 -2.33
N PHE A 170 0.03 -3.51 -1.65
CA PHE A 170 -0.43 -2.13 -1.56
C PHE A 170 0.70 -1.19 -1.11
N ALA A 171 1.35 -1.52 0.01
CA ALA A 171 2.43 -0.70 0.56
C ALA A 171 3.68 -0.63 -0.33
N TYR A 172 3.91 -1.66 -1.16
CA TYR A 172 5.02 -1.67 -2.10
C TYR A 172 4.81 -0.71 -3.27
N TYR A 173 3.61 -0.70 -3.87
CA TYR A 173 3.29 0.17 -5.00
C TYR A 173 2.95 1.59 -4.55
N ARG A 174 2.38 1.76 -3.35
CA ARG A 174 2.12 3.06 -2.75
C ARG A 174 3.30 3.54 -1.92
N LYS A 175 4.24 4.24 -2.58
CA LYS A 175 5.55 4.65 -2.02
C LYS A 175 5.46 5.48 -0.73
N ASP A 176 4.32 6.12 -0.46
CA ASP A 176 3.99 6.89 0.75
C ASP A 176 3.46 6.09 1.94
N CYS A 177 3.34 4.77 1.81
CA CYS A 177 2.99 3.89 2.91
C CYS A 177 4.11 3.70 3.94
N VAL A 178 3.72 3.60 5.20
CA VAL A 178 4.57 3.33 6.35
C VAL A 178 3.95 2.23 7.20
N GLY A 179 4.73 1.18 7.48
CA GLY A 179 4.39 0.14 8.47
C GLY A 179 4.96 0.46 9.84
N ARG A 180 4.15 0.29 10.91
CA ARG A 180 4.54 0.57 12.30
C ARG A 180 4.06 -0.52 13.26
N TYR A 181 4.77 -0.62 14.38
CA TYR A 181 4.38 -1.42 15.55
C TYR A 181 4.10 -0.47 16.72
N SER A 182 3.06 -0.78 17.49
CA SER A 182 2.74 -0.17 18.79
C SER A 182 2.68 -1.30 19.81
N LEU A 183 3.69 -1.43 20.68
CA LEU A 183 3.85 -2.54 21.65
C LEU A 183 3.91 -2.01 23.10
N GLY A 184 3.64 -2.89 24.06
CA GLY A 184 3.86 -2.63 25.49
C GLY A 184 3.00 -1.50 26.08
N GLU A 185 3.50 -0.85 27.14
CA GLU A 185 2.82 0.29 27.80
C GLU A 185 2.64 1.51 26.88
N SER A 186 3.42 1.58 25.79
CA SER A 186 3.25 2.61 24.76
C SER A 186 2.00 2.41 23.90
N ASN A 187 1.37 1.23 23.98
CA ASN A 187 0.10 0.97 23.33
C ASN A 187 -1.05 1.67 24.05
N ARG A 188 -1.18 2.97 23.79
CA ARG A 188 -2.28 3.81 24.28
C ARG A 188 -3.66 3.36 23.77
N TYR A 189 -3.69 2.51 22.73
CA TYR A 189 -4.90 2.07 22.06
C TYR A 189 -5.24 0.63 22.43
N ARG A 190 -6.26 0.46 23.28
CA ARG A 190 -6.75 -0.87 23.66
C ARG A 190 -7.52 -1.55 22.52
N ARG A 191 -8.16 -0.77 21.65
CA ARG A 191 -8.96 -1.25 20.50
C ARG A 191 -8.36 -0.73 19.19
N MET A 192 -8.51 -1.52 18.13
CA MET A 192 -8.09 -1.12 16.77
C MET A 192 -8.80 0.15 16.31
N SER A 193 -10.10 0.29 16.62
CA SER A 193 -10.88 1.48 16.28
C SER A 193 -10.30 2.77 16.87
N ASP A 194 -9.73 2.70 18.08
CA ASP A 194 -9.14 3.87 18.74
C ASP A 194 -7.83 4.27 18.05
N LEU A 195 -7.05 3.28 17.59
CA LEU A 195 -5.83 3.50 16.80
C LEU A 195 -6.16 4.06 15.42
N GLN A 196 -7.14 3.47 14.73
CA GLN A 196 -7.59 3.95 13.42
C GLN A 196 -8.03 5.41 13.50
N LYS A 197 -8.90 5.73 14.46
CA LYS A 197 -9.37 7.10 14.68
C LYS A 197 -8.22 8.07 14.88
N ALA A 198 -7.22 7.71 15.70
CA ALA A 198 -6.07 8.58 15.93
C ALA A 198 -5.20 8.79 14.67
N ILE A 199 -5.04 7.76 13.83
CA ILE A 199 -4.33 7.86 12.55
C ILE A 199 -5.10 8.79 11.60
N GLU A 200 -6.42 8.65 11.55
CA GLU A 200 -7.30 9.46 10.70
C GLU A 200 -7.36 10.92 11.15
N GLU A 201 -7.43 11.18 12.47
CA GLU A 201 -7.34 12.52 13.06
C GLU A 201 -5.98 13.19 12.77
N ALA A 202 -4.91 12.41 12.65
CA ALA A 202 -3.59 12.89 12.21
C ALA A 202 -3.52 13.16 10.69
N GLY A 203 -4.61 13.02 9.95
CA GLY A 203 -4.66 13.23 8.50
C GLY A 203 -3.95 12.12 7.72
N CYS A 204 -3.91 10.92 8.26
CA CYS A 204 -3.37 9.72 7.63
C CYS A 204 -4.50 8.72 7.32
N ASN A 205 -4.22 7.81 6.39
CA ASN A 205 -5.14 6.77 5.94
C ASN A 205 -4.63 5.41 6.38
N MET A 206 -5.32 4.77 7.33
CA MET A 206 -5.00 3.40 7.73
C MET A 206 -5.47 2.43 6.64
N VAL A 207 -4.57 1.54 6.22
CA VAL A 207 -4.81 0.53 5.17
C VAL A 207 -5.03 -0.85 5.76
N TYR A 208 -4.28 -1.16 6.82
CA TYR A 208 -4.28 -2.48 7.43
C TYR A 208 -3.90 -2.37 8.90
N GLY A 209 -4.49 -3.22 9.73
CA GLY A 209 -4.08 -3.39 11.11
C GLY A 209 -4.29 -4.82 11.60
N LYS A 210 -3.36 -5.33 12.41
CA LYS A 210 -3.54 -6.58 13.15
C LYS A 210 -3.00 -6.51 14.55
N LYS A 211 -3.57 -7.35 15.41
CA LYS A 211 -3.00 -7.59 16.73
C LYS A 211 -1.73 -8.41 16.59
N VAL A 212 -0.70 -8.04 17.34
CA VAL A 212 0.57 -8.76 17.37
C VAL A 212 1.01 -8.97 18.80
N GLU A 213 1.78 -10.03 19.01
CA GLU A 213 2.50 -10.28 20.25
C GLU A 213 3.97 -10.49 19.91
N ARG A 214 4.85 -9.80 20.64
CA ARG A 214 6.30 -9.87 20.41
C ARG A 214 7.02 -9.76 21.73
N ASP A 215 7.92 -10.70 22.01
CA ASP A 215 8.72 -10.72 23.23
C ASP A 215 7.86 -10.63 24.52
N GLY A 216 6.65 -11.20 24.48
CA GLY A 216 5.66 -11.15 25.57
C GLY A 216 4.79 -9.88 25.61
N GLU A 217 5.06 -8.89 24.75
CA GLU A 217 4.28 -7.65 24.66
C GLU A 217 3.20 -7.75 23.59
N LYS A 218 1.96 -7.44 23.99
CA LYS A 218 0.82 -7.35 23.07
C LYS A 218 0.70 -5.94 22.50
N GLY A 219 0.29 -5.84 21.24
CA GLY A 219 0.17 -4.57 20.56
C GLY A 219 -0.48 -4.67 19.18
N TRP A 220 -0.21 -3.65 18.36
CA TRP A 220 -0.73 -3.52 17.01
C TRP A 220 0.39 -3.37 15.99
N TYR A 221 0.28 -4.08 14.88
CA TYR A 221 0.98 -3.76 13.65
C TYR A 221 0.00 -3.12 12.68
N TYR A 222 0.38 -2.02 12.04
CA TYR A 222 -0.50 -1.30 11.13
C TYR A 222 0.28 -0.65 9.99
N ILE A 223 -0.40 -0.50 8.85
CA ILE A 223 0.09 0.16 7.64
C ILE A 223 -0.80 1.37 7.38
N PHE A 224 -0.19 2.52 7.12
CA PHE A 224 -0.90 3.74 6.77
C PHE A 224 -0.10 4.58 5.78
N TYR A 225 -0.77 5.51 5.09
CA TYR A 225 -0.12 6.53 4.27
C TYR A 225 -0.70 7.92 4.56
N SER A 226 -0.12 8.97 4.00
CA SER A 226 -0.70 10.32 4.07
C SER A 226 -0.57 11.00 2.72
N ASP A 227 -1.69 11.48 2.18
CA ASP A 227 -1.69 12.30 0.95
C ASP A 227 -0.97 13.64 1.16
N ARG A 228 -0.71 14.01 2.43
CA ARG A 228 0.06 15.19 2.83
C ARG A 228 1.52 14.88 3.14
N ARG A 229 2.06 13.72 2.77
CA ARG A 229 3.39 13.24 3.18
C ARG A 229 4.51 14.27 3.04
N LYS A 230 4.55 15.12 2.00
CA LYS A 230 5.57 16.20 1.92
C LYS A 230 5.45 17.21 3.06
N LYS A 231 4.22 17.65 3.36
CA LYS A 231 3.94 18.58 4.46
C LYS A 231 4.12 17.90 5.82
N LEU A 232 3.73 16.63 5.94
CA LEU A 232 3.91 15.85 7.17
C LEU A 232 5.37 15.46 7.42
N GLU A 233 6.16 15.15 6.40
CA GLU A 233 7.62 14.97 6.53
C GLU A 233 8.29 16.31 6.85
N GLU A 234 7.84 17.44 6.28
CA GLU A 234 8.31 18.76 6.69
C GLU A 234 7.91 19.12 8.13
N ASP A 235 6.69 18.79 8.57
CA ASP A 235 6.18 19.11 9.89
C ASP A 235 6.71 18.15 10.97
N ILE A 236 6.85 16.85 10.65
CA ILE A 236 7.56 15.86 11.49
C ILE A 236 9.06 16.14 11.48
N CYS A 237 9.69 16.53 10.37
CA CYS A 237 11.08 16.98 10.41
C CYS A 237 11.21 18.27 11.21
N LYS A 238 10.29 19.24 11.10
CA LYS A 238 10.33 20.46 11.95
C LYS A 238 10.15 20.12 13.43
N ALA A 239 9.23 19.21 13.77
CA ALA A 239 9.00 18.76 15.14
C ALA A 239 10.17 17.91 15.68
N HIS A 240 10.64 16.91 14.93
CA HIS A 240 11.77 16.07 15.35
C HIS A 240 13.13 16.75 15.28
N PHE A 241 13.37 17.73 14.39
CA PHE A 241 14.61 18.51 14.43
C PHE A 241 14.63 19.53 15.56
N ALA A 242 13.48 19.98 16.10
CA ALA A 242 13.45 20.76 17.34
C ALA A 242 13.92 19.88 18.52
N ASP A 243 13.34 18.69 18.66
CA ASP A 243 13.70 17.73 19.72
C ASP A 243 15.15 17.21 19.58
N ILE A 244 15.61 16.94 18.36
CA ILE A 244 16.99 16.48 18.09
C ILE A 244 18.00 17.61 18.28
N LYS A 245 17.65 18.87 17.99
CA LYS A 245 18.57 20.02 18.18
C LYS A 245 18.64 20.41 19.66
N GLU A 246 17.56 20.26 20.41
CA GLU A 246 17.53 20.40 21.85
C GLU A 246 18.28 19.24 22.55
N ALA A 247 18.10 18.00 22.08
CA ALA A 247 18.87 16.84 22.54
C ALA A 247 20.37 16.94 22.20
N LEU A 248 20.74 17.45 21.01
CA LEU A 248 22.15 17.68 20.64
C LEU A 248 22.77 18.84 21.43
N GLN A 249 21.99 19.86 21.81
CA GLN A 249 22.46 20.94 22.69
C GLN A 249 22.61 20.48 24.14
N LEU A 250 21.77 19.54 24.60
CA LEU A 250 21.89 18.85 25.87
C LEU A 250 23.10 17.90 25.87
N GLU A 251 23.30 17.09 24.82
CA GLU A 251 24.46 16.22 24.65
C GLU A 251 25.78 17.02 24.57
N GLN A 252 25.82 18.17 23.90
CA GLN A 252 27.00 19.05 23.90
C GLN A 252 27.27 19.74 25.25
N LYS A 253 26.24 19.87 26.10
CA LYS A 253 26.35 20.30 27.50
C LYS A 253 26.84 19.17 28.39
N GLU A 254 26.37 17.94 28.15
CA GLU A 254 26.73 16.73 28.88
C GLU A 254 28.13 16.18 28.49
N GLU A 255 28.57 16.28 27.23
CA GLU A 255 29.96 15.97 26.81
C GLU A 255 30.97 16.93 27.42
N LYS A 256 30.57 18.18 27.71
CA LYS A 256 31.37 19.11 28.51
C LYS A 256 31.37 18.79 30.01
N GLN A 257 30.47 17.92 30.47
CA GLN A 257 30.30 17.55 31.88
C GLN A 257 30.71 16.11 32.21
N LYS A 258 30.75 15.19 31.25
CA LYS A 258 31.13 13.78 31.44
C LYS A 258 32.53 13.50 30.89
N VAL A 259 33.53 14.08 31.57
CA VAL A 259 34.74 13.28 31.85
C VAL A 259 34.30 12.28 32.91
N THR A 260 34.54 10.99 32.65
CA THR A 260 34.22 9.79 33.47
C THR A 260 32.76 9.34 33.54
N VAL A 261 32.37 8.34 32.73
CA VAL A 261 31.39 7.29 33.14
C VAL A 261 31.78 5.94 32.50
N THR A 262 31.49 4.88 33.25
CA THR A 262 31.90 3.46 33.19
C THR A 262 30.98 2.55 32.33
N GLU A 263 31.41 1.29 32.16
CA GLU A 263 30.98 0.26 31.19
C GLU A 263 29.47 -0.11 31.09
N GLU A 264 28.59 0.36 31.97
CA GLU A 264 27.15 0.00 31.92
C GLU A 264 26.35 0.81 30.87
N GLU A 265 26.78 2.02 30.52
CA GLU A 265 26.10 2.87 29.51
C GLU A 265 26.29 2.36 28.05
N GLU A 266 27.32 1.53 27.81
CA GLU A 266 27.62 0.98 26.47
C GLU A 266 26.59 -0.09 26.02
N VAL A 267 25.93 -0.75 26.97
CA VAL A 267 24.94 -1.82 26.71
C VAL A 267 23.60 -1.24 26.25
N GLN A 268 23.20 -0.07 26.76
CA GLN A 268 21.96 0.61 26.36
C GLN A 268 22.08 1.23 24.95
N CYS A 269 23.24 1.78 24.60
CA CYS A 269 23.48 2.37 23.28
C CYS A 269 23.46 1.33 22.13
N LYS A 270 23.88 0.07 22.41
CA LYS A 270 23.77 -1.06 21.47
C LYS A 270 22.31 -1.46 21.18
N ARG A 271 21.37 -1.27 22.11
CA ARG A 271 19.94 -1.58 21.90
C ARG A 271 19.28 -0.59 20.93
N ALA A 272 19.62 0.69 20.99
CA ALA A 272 19.06 1.73 20.11
C ALA A 272 19.51 1.57 18.64
N ARG A 273 20.78 1.19 18.39
CA ARG A 273 21.29 0.92 17.04
C ARG A 273 20.63 -0.30 16.36
N ASN A 274 20.19 -1.29 17.13
CA ASN A 274 19.54 -2.49 16.59
C ASN A 274 18.15 -2.24 16.01
N ASN A 275 17.40 -1.24 16.51
CA ASN A 275 16.04 -0.96 16.02
C ASN A 275 16.02 -0.30 14.63
N ARG A 276 17.02 0.53 14.32
CA ARG A 276 17.15 1.20 13.00
C ARG A 276 17.58 0.25 11.89
N CYS A 277 18.34 -0.81 12.21
CA CYS A 277 18.76 -1.85 11.26
C CYS A 277 17.67 -2.93 11.01
N ARG A 278 16.63 -3.00 11.85
CA ARG A 278 15.58 -4.03 11.82
C ARG A 278 14.39 -3.70 10.92
N GLN A 279 14.05 -2.41 10.73
CA GLN A 279 13.03 -2.00 9.75
C GLN A 279 13.46 -2.35 8.31
N THR A 280 14.75 -2.19 7.98
CA THR A 280 15.32 -2.59 6.69
C THR A 280 15.31 -4.11 6.49
N LYS A 281 15.53 -4.88 7.56
CA LYS A 281 15.45 -6.36 7.53
C LYS A 281 14.03 -6.87 7.33
N TYR A 282 13.01 -6.26 7.94
CA TYR A 282 11.62 -6.65 7.70
C TYR A 282 11.16 -6.30 6.29
N TRP A 283 11.59 -5.17 5.72
CA TRP A 283 11.37 -4.85 4.31
C TRP A 283 12.07 -5.84 3.36
N MET A 284 13.25 -6.34 3.72
CA MET A 284 13.94 -7.39 2.95
C MET A 284 13.24 -8.76 3.08
N VAL A 285 12.75 -9.12 4.28
CA VAL A 285 12.01 -10.36 4.52
C VAL A 285 10.63 -10.34 3.88
N MET A 286 9.89 -9.23 3.97
CA MET A 286 8.62 -9.04 3.24
C MET A 286 8.85 -9.08 1.74
N ARG A 287 9.96 -8.53 1.24
CA ARG A 287 10.30 -8.61 -0.18
C ARG A 287 10.70 -10.01 -0.64
N GLU A 288 11.41 -10.79 0.19
CA GLU A 288 11.70 -12.21 -0.05
C GLU A 288 10.44 -13.09 0.05
N MET A 289 9.54 -12.78 1.00
CA MET A 289 8.27 -13.49 1.22
C MET A 289 7.19 -13.14 0.18
N LEU A 290 7.16 -11.92 -0.34
CA LEU A 290 6.16 -11.44 -1.30
C LEU A 290 6.60 -11.58 -2.77
N HIS A 291 7.81 -12.08 -3.04
CA HIS A 291 8.37 -12.20 -4.39
C HIS A 291 8.17 -10.92 -5.25
N LEU A 292 8.51 -9.76 -4.68
CA LEU A 292 8.33 -8.45 -5.33
C LEU A 292 9.62 -8.00 -6.07
N PRO A 293 9.52 -7.22 -7.17
CA PRO A 293 10.61 -7.10 -8.12
C PRO A 293 11.83 -6.36 -7.57
N VAL A 294 13.00 -6.68 -8.13
CA VAL A 294 14.22 -5.92 -7.90
C VAL A 294 14.28 -4.74 -8.86
N LYS A 295 13.93 -3.53 -8.35
CA LYS A 295 14.31 -2.30 -9.07
C LYS A 295 15.83 -2.24 -9.16
N LYS A 296 16.37 -2.35 -10.38
CA LYS A 296 17.75 -1.93 -10.67
C LYS A 296 17.80 -0.43 -10.46
N ASN A 297 18.26 0.02 -9.30
CA ASN A 297 18.56 1.43 -9.10
C ASN A 297 19.66 1.84 -10.09
N LYS A 298 19.32 2.69 -11.06
CA LYS A 298 20.28 3.50 -11.82
C LYS A 298 20.76 4.73 -11.02
N SER A 299 20.73 4.68 -9.69
CA SER A 299 21.34 5.71 -8.83
C SER A 299 22.57 5.12 -8.14
N GLY A 300 23.73 5.61 -8.57
CA GLY A 300 25.05 5.25 -8.05
C GLY A 300 25.24 5.71 -6.61
N TYR A 301 24.83 4.89 -5.66
CA TYR A 301 25.41 4.88 -4.32
C TYR A 301 26.01 3.50 -4.08
N GLY A 302 27.24 3.34 -4.58
CA GLY A 302 28.09 2.23 -4.20
C GLY A 302 28.32 2.29 -2.69
N CYS A 303 27.81 1.30 -1.97
CA CYS A 303 28.14 1.08 -0.58
C CYS A 303 29.66 0.82 -0.51
N ALA A 304 30.41 1.80 -0.02
CA ALA A 304 31.85 1.67 0.16
C ALA A 304 32.13 0.47 1.07
N ARG A 305 32.81 -0.56 0.53
CA ARG A 305 33.34 -1.65 1.33
C ARG A 305 34.34 -1.06 2.34
N PRO A 306 34.35 -1.51 3.62
CA PRO A 306 35.38 -1.09 4.55
C PRO A 306 36.74 -1.57 4.06
N ARG A 307 37.71 -0.64 3.93
CA ARG A 307 39.12 -0.97 3.71
C ARG A 307 39.62 -1.70 4.94
N ASN A 308 40.09 -2.93 4.77
CA ASN A 308 40.89 -3.63 5.75
C ASN A 308 42.13 -2.79 6.07
N ARG A 309 42.24 -2.31 7.31
CA ARG A 309 43.53 -1.84 7.85
C ARG A 309 44.41 -3.07 8.09
N GLN A 310 45.44 -3.22 7.27
CA GLN A 310 46.62 -3.98 7.64
C GLN A 310 47.18 -3.38 8.94
N LYS A 311 47.36 -4.21 9.97
CA LYS A 311 48.22 -3.90 11.09
C LYS A 311 49.62 -4.37 10.70
N GLU A 312 50.48 -3.44 10.35
CA GLU A 312 51.92 -3.60 10.50
C GLU A 312 52.28 -3.22 11.95
N LYS A 313 52.81 -4.18 12.69
CA LYS A 313 54.09 -4.09 13.40
C LYS A 313 54.46 -5.47 13.93
#